data_AF-A0A967CIQ7-F1
#
_entry.id   AF-A0A967CIQ7-F1
#
_cell.length_a   1.000
_cell.length_b   1.000
_cell.length_c   1.000
_cell.angle_alpha   90.00
_cell.angle_beta   90.00
_cell.angle_gamma   90.00
#
_symmetry.space_group_name_H-M   'P 1'
#
loop_
_entity.id
_entity.type
_entity.pdbx_description
1 polymer ?
#
loop_
_entity_poly.entity_id
_entity_poly.type
_entity_poly.pdbx_seq_one_letter_code
_entity_poly.pdbx_strand_id
1 'polypeptide(L)'
;MELQDASSQRSIAQIPLTIVGPYLDYCAGGGGKTLAMADHFSDKIHAYDASAKRLIPLEERAKRAGAKVQIMNRLALKREKFGLVFADVPCSGSGSWRRDPAGKWRLDAAALSSLLSLQYSIFNEALRLRRNNPNKDRQWLKEFEQCFFDLTRLAIPQNHFDNYQRFELLFDLP
;
A
#
# COMPACT_ATOMS: atom_id res chain seq x y z
N MET A 1 -11.20 21.24 -0.38
CA MET A 1 -10.44 20.79 0.80
C MET A 1 -10.58 19.29 0.90
N GLU A 2 -9.48 18.56 0.83
CA GLU A 2 -9.47 17.10 0.94
C GLU A 2 -9.12 16.73 2.38
N LEU A 3 -10.12 16.34 3.18
CA LEU A 3 -9.88 15.99 4.59
C LEU A 3 -9.31 14.57 4.64
N GLN A 4 -8.03 14.42 5.00
CA GLN A 4 -7.40 13.13 5.22
C GLN A 4 -6.72 13.09 6.59
N ASP A 5 -6.58 11.87 7.12
CA ASP A 5 -5.88 11.63 8.37
C ASP A 5 -4.37 11.89 8.19
N ALA A 6 -3.78 12.72 9.06
CA ALA A 6 -2.37 13.13 8.98
C ALA A 6 -1.39 11.93 8.96
N SER A 7 -1.74 10.83 9.63
CA SER A 7 -0.91 9.61 9.61
C SER A 7 -0.84 8.98 8.22
N SER A 8 -1.90 9.12 7.43
CA SER A 8 -2.01 8.52 6.09
C SER A 8 -1.30 9.34 5.01
N GLN A 9 -1.02 10.62 5.26
CA GLN A 9 -0.25 11.49 4.37
C GLN A 9 1.25 11.44 4.67
N ARG A 10 1.62 11.12 5.92
CA ARG A 10 3.01 11.15 6.38
C ARG A 10 3.93 10.16 5.65
N SER A 11 3.41 9.03 5.19
CA SER A 11 4.21 8.06 4.44
C SER A 11 4.56 8.51 3.04
N ILE A 12 3.66 9.25 2.38
CA ILE A 12 3.96 9.85 1.07
C ILE A 12 5.01 10.95 1.20
N ALA A 13 4.90 11.79 2.23
CA ALA A 13 5.85 12.88 2.47
C ALA A 13 7.30 12.39 2.75
N GLN A 14 7.47 11.14 3.17
CA GLN A 14 8.79 10.54 3.42
C GLN A 14 9.44 9.95 2.16
N ILE A 15 8.73 9.90 1.04
CA ILE A 15 9.28 9.31 -0.18
C ILE A 15 10.29 10.27 -0.81
N PRO A 16 11.53 9.85 -1.08
CA PRO A 16 12.53 10.68 -1.74
C PRO A 16 12.06 11.14 -3.13
N LEU A 17 12.14 12.45 -3.38
CA LEU A 17 11.87 13.04 -4.70
C LEU A 17 12.92 12.66 -5.76
N THR A 18 14.00 12.00 -5.36
CA THR A 18 15.02 11.47 -6.27
C THR A 18 14.57 10.23 -7.04
N ILE A 19 13.49 9.57 -6.62
CA ILE A 19 12.95 8.40 -7.33
C ILE A 19 12.31 8.88 -8.62
N VAL A 20 12.72 8.30 -9.75
CA VAL A 20 12.22 8.67 -11.07
C VAL A 20 11.07 7.74 -11.47
N GLY A 21 9.92 8.32 -11.82
CA GLY A 21 8.74 7.57 -12.25
C GLY A 21 8.95 6.71 -13.51
N PRO A 22 7.92 5.95 -13.95
CA PRO A 22 6.52 6.01 -13.52
C PRO A 22 6.26 5.60 -12.07
N TYR A 23 5.26 6.22 -11.44
CA TYR A 23 4.82 5.93 -10.08
C TYR A 23 3.49 5.15 -10.09
N LEU A 24 3.38 4.15 -9.22
CA LEU A 24 2.19 3.32 -9.06
C LEU A 24 1.70 3.33 -7.61
N ASP A 25 0.40 3.54 -7.42
CA ASP A 25 -0.35 3.19 -6.21
C ASP A 25 -1.11 1.87 -6.46
N TYR A 26 -0.65 0.77 -5.86
CA TYR A 26 -1.15 -0.60 -6.12
C TYR A 26 -2.45 -0.94 -5.38
N CYS A 27 -2.76 -0.22 -4.30
CA CYS A 27 -3.93 -0.43 -3.47
C CYS A 27 -4.65 0.92 -3.25
N ALA A 28 -4.90 1.61 -4.36
CA ALA A 28 -5.30 3.01 -4.35
C ALA A 28 -6.62 3.27 -3.62
N GLY A 29 -7.52 2.28 -3.58
CA GLY A 29 -8.82 2.40 -2.95
C GLY A 29 -9.56 3.66 -3.43
N GLY A 30 -10.09 4.45 -2.49
CA GLY A 30 -10.76 5.71 -2.81
C GLY A 30 -9.86 6.80 -3.38
N GLY A 31 -8.53 6.62 -3.40
CA GLY A 31 -7.60 7.54 -4.04
C GLY A 31 -6.90 8.54 -3.12
N GLY A 32 -7.02 8.39 -1.80
CA GLY A 32 -6.49 9.39 -0.87
C GLY A 32 -4.97 9.57 -0.99
N LYS A 33 -4.24 8.44 -1.00
CA LYS A 33 -2.79 8.41 -1.14
C LYS A 33 -2.34 8.67 -2.57
N THR A 34 -3.11 8.23 -3.57
CA THR A 34 -2.88 8.57 -4.98
C THR A 34 -2.80 10.08 -5.20
N LEU A 35 -3.73 10.85 -4.62
CA LEU A 35 -3.73 12.31 -4.74
C LEU A 35 -2.56 12.95 -4.00
N ALA A 36 -2.20 12.43 -2.82
CA ALA A 36 -1.01 12.88 -2.10
C ALA A 36 0.27 12.60 -2.90
N MET A 37 0.37 11.46 -3.57
CA MET A 37 1.51 11.15 -4.44
C MET A 37 1.55 12.09 -5.65
N ALA A 38 0.41 12.40 -6.26
CA ALA A 38 0.33 13.28 -7.40
C ALA A 38 0.81 14.71 -7.06
N ASP A 39 0.48 15.19 -5.87
CA ASP A 39 0.97 16.46 -5.33
C ASP A 39 2.49 16.38 -5.04
N HIS A 40 2.91 15.35 -4.30
CA HIS A 40 4.30 15.15 -3.87
C HIS A 40 5.28 15.08 -5.04
N PHE A 41 4.98 14.29 -6.08
CA PHE A 41 5.85 14.15 -7.26
C PHE A 41 5.57 15.17 -8.36
N SER A 42 4.43 15.88 -8.29
CA SER A 42 3.96 16.77 -9.37
C SER A 42 3.93 16.09 -10.74
N ASP A 43 3.61 14.79 -10.77
CA ASP A 43 3.66 13.94 -11.97
C ASP A 43 2.45 12.98 -12.03
N LYS A 44 2.30 12.29 -13.15
CA LYS A 44 1.24 11.30 -13.39
C LYS A 44 1.41 10.09 -12.47
N ILE A 45 0.35 9.78 -11.73
CA ILE A 45 0.27 8.59 -10.88
C ILE A 45 -0.58 7.52 -11.58
N HIS A 46 -0.08 6.29 -11.62
CA HIS A 46 -0.86 5.13 -12.04
C HIS A 46 -1.54 4.55 -10.81
N ALA A 47 -2.84 4.26 -10.91
CA ALA A 47 -3.62 3.75 -9.79
C ALA A 47 -4.21 2.38 -10.13
N TYR A 48 -4.03 1.42 -9.24
CA TYR A 48 -4.62 0.09 -9.33
C TYR A 48 -5.29 -0.26 -8.00
N ASP A 49 -6.36 -1.03 -8.08
CA ASP A 49 -6.96 -1.71 -6.95
C ASP A 49 -7.56 -3.02 -7.44
N ALA A 50 -7.56 -4.07 -6.61
CA ALA A 50 -8.19 -5.33 -6.94
C ALA A 50 -9.72 -5.18 -7.13
N SER A 51 -10.33 -4.20 -6.44
CA SER A 51 -11.74 -3.86 -6.57
C SER A 51 -11.90 -2.54 -7.33
N ALA A 52 -12.27 -2.64 -8.62
CA ALA A 52 -12.54 -1.46 -9.45
C ALA A 52 -13.60 -0.52 -8.85
N LYS A 53 -14.55 -1.06 -8.06
CA LYS A 53 -15.57 -0.26 -7.36
C LYS A 53 -14.96 0.75 -6.38
N ARG A 54 -13.82 0.41 -5.75
CA ARG A 54 -13.16 1.31 -4.79
C ARG A 54 -12.53 2.53 -5.48
N LEU A 55 -12.20 2.41 -6.77
CA LEU A 55 -11.59 3.46 -7.58
C LEU A 55 -12.60 4.48 -8.12
N ILE A 56 -13.91 4.20 -8.06
CA ILE A 56 -14.95 5.09 -8.60
C ILE A 56 -14.79 6.54 -8.08
N PRO A 57 -14.58 6.79 -6.77
CA PRO A 57 -14.40 8.16 -6.28
C PRO A 57 -13.09 8.81 -6.73
N LEU A 58 -12.07 8.03 -7.10
CA LEU A 58 -10.74 8.55 -7.42
C LEU A 58 -10.76 9.42 -8.68
N GLU A 59 -11.50 9.03 -9.73
CA GLU A 59 -11.56 9.80 -10.98
C GLU A 59 -12.10 11.22 -10.74
N GLU A 60 -13.24 11.33 -10.04
CA GLU A 60 -13.85 12.62 -9.72
C GLU A 60 -12.96 13.46 -8.81
N ARG A 61 -12.34 12.83 -7.80
CA ARG A 61 -11.43 13.53 -6.87
C ARG A 61 -10.17 14.02 -7.57
N ALA A 62 -9.58 13.21 -8.46
CA ALA A 62 -8.41 13.59 -9.26
C ALA A 62 -8.72 14.77 -10.17
N LYS A 63 -9.87 14.74 -10.85
CA LYS A 63 -10.34 15.85 -11.69
C LYS A 63 -10.50 17.15 -10.89
N ARG A 64 -11.15 17.10 -9.72
CA ARG A 64 -11.30 18.27 -8.83
C ARG A 64 -9.96 18.81 -8.33
N ALA A 65 -8.99 17.92 -8.10
CA ALA A 65 -7.66 18.28 -7.62
C ALA A 65 -6.70 18.73 -8.75
N GLY A 66 -7.08 18.60 -10.02
CA GLY A 66 -6.17 18.81 -11.16
C GLY A 66 -5.05 17.77 -11.24
N ALA A 67 -5.17 16.65 -10.52
CA ALA A 67 -4.16 15.60 -10.45
C ALA A 67 -4.20 14.70 -11.71
N LYS A 68 -3.02 14.41 -12.26
CA LYS A 68 -2.88 13.49 -13.40
C LYS A 68 -2.89 12.06 -12.87
N VAL A 69 -4.01 11.35 -12.99
CA VAL A 69 -4.15 9.96 -12.56
C VAL A 69 -4.56 9.08 -13.73
N GLN A 70 -3.89 7.94 -13.88
CA GLN A 70 -4.23 6.90 -14.84
C GLN A 70 -4.67 5.63 -14.10
N ILE A 71 -5.94 5.27 -14.24
CA ILE A 71 -6.44 4.01 -13.69
C ILE A 71 -5.98 2.85 -14.56
N MET A 72 -5.35 1.86 -13.92
CA MET A 72 -4.81 0.67 -14.55
C MET A 72 -5.74 -0.51 -14.33
N ASN A 73 -5.92 -1.33 -15.37
CA ASN A 73 -6.45 -2.68 -15.20
C ASN A 73 -5.30 -3.68 -15.03
N ARG A 74 -5.63 -4.92 -14.62
CA ARG A 74 -4.63 -5.96 -14.34
C ARG A 74 -3.78 -6.36 -15.57
N LEU A 75 -4.29 -6.18 -16.79
CA LEU A 75 -3.53 -6.47 -18.02
C LEU A 75 -2.51 -5.37 -18.32
N ALA A 76 -2.92 -4.11 -18.24
CA ALA A 76 -2.05 -2.95 -18.43
C ALA A 76 -0.93 -2.93 -17.38
N LEU A 77 -1.28 -3.23 -16.12
CA LEU A 77 -0.34 -3.29 -15.01
C LEU A 77 0.84 -4.23 -15.29
N LYS A 78 0.58 -5.43 -15.84
CA LYS A 78 1.62 -6.44 -16.12
C LYS A 78 2.58 -6.04 -17.26
N ARG A 79 2.23 -5.04 -18.07
CA ARG A 79 3.02 -4.59 -19.22
C ARG A 79 3.92 -3.40 -18.89
N GLU A 80 3.73 -2.78 -17.73
CA GLU A 80 4.45 -1.58 -17.29
C GLU A 80 5.48 -1.96 -16.21
N LYS A 81 6.57 -1.18 -16.13
CA LYS A 81 7.50 -1.22 -15.00
C LYS A 81 7.62 0.16 -14.38
N PHE A 82 7.51 0.22 -13.06
CA PHE A 82 7.45 1.46 -12.30
C PHE A 82 8.77 1.72 -11.59
N GLY A 83 9.19 2.98 -11.55
CA GLY A 83 10.30 3.39 -10.69
C GLY A 83 9.93 3.33 -9.21
N LEU A 84 8.67 3.60 -8.89
CA LEU A 84 8.11 3.44 -7.54
C LEU A 84 6.82 2.64 -7.61
N VAL A 85 6.74 1.62 -6.76
CA VAL A 85 5.46 0.99 -6.41
C VAL A 85 5.19 1.29 -4.95
N PHE A 86 4.04 1.91 -4.69
CA PHE A 86 3.52 2.15 -3.37
C PHE A 86 2.30 1.25 -3.14
N ALA A 87 2.25 0.55 -2.01
CA ALA A 87 1.11 -0.30 -1.66
C ALA A 87 0.70 -0.09 -0.19
N ASP A 88 -0.45 0.56 0.01
CA ASP A 88 -1.17 0.57 1.29
C ASP A 88 -1.99 -0.72 1.41
N VAL A 89 -1.33 -1.80 1.84
CA VAL A 89 -1.96 -3.12 1.86
C VAL A 89 -3.04 -3.20 2.94
N PRO A 90 -4.14 -3.92 2.67
CA PRO A 90 -5.16 -4.15 3.68
C PRO A 90 -4.53 -4.75 4.93
N CYS A 91 -4.85 -4.20 6.10
CA CYS A 91 -4.33 -4.59 7.40
C CYS A 91 -5.49 -4.85 8.36
N SER A 92 -5.19 -5.24 9.61
CA SER A 92 -6.23 -5.60 10.58
C SER A 92 -7.06 -4.40 11.04
N GLY A 93 -6.66 -3.18 10.65
CA GLY A 93 -7.34 -1.96 11.05
C GLY A 93 -7.23 -1.68 12.55
N SER A 94 -6.30 -2.33 13.25
CA SER A 94 -6.13 -2.17 14.71
C SER A 94 -5.83 -0.73 15.13
N GLY A 95 -5.17 0.05 14.26
CA GLY A 95 -4.95 1.48 14.47
C GLY A 95 -6.23 2.32 14.50
N SER A 96 -7.35 1.83 13.93
CA SER A 96 -8.66 2.50 14.01
C SER A 96 -9.54 1.98 15.15
N TRP A 97 -9.13 0.97 15.93
CA TRP A 97 -9.96 0.41 17.00
C TRP A 97 -10.31 1.43 18.09
N ARG A 98 -9.46 2.44 18.33
CA ARG A 98 -9.81 3.55 19.23
C ARG A 98 -11.04 4.34 18.76
N ARG A 99 -11.29 4.37 17.44
CA ARG A 99 -12.42 5.06 16.80
C ARG A 99 -13.56 4.11 16.45
N ASP A 100 -13.28 2.82 16.24
CA ASP A 100 -14.25 1.74 16.00
C ASP A 100 -13.85 0.47 16.79
N PRO A 101 -14.21 0.40 18.09
CA PRO A 101 -13.79 -0.69 18.97
C PRO A 101 -14.43 -2.03 18.62
N ALA A 102 -15.53 -2.04 17.85
CA ALA A 102 -16.13 -3.28 17.34
C ALA A 102 -15.17 -4.05 16.42
N GLY A 103 -14.17 -3.37 15.83
CA GLY A 103 -13.12 -4.00 15.03
C GLY A 103 -12.32 -5.05 15.80
N LYS A 104 -12.14 -4.90 17.11
CA LYS A 104 -11.40 -5.84 17.96
C LYS A 104 -12.04 -7.24 18.00
N TRP A 105 -13.36 -7.31 17.92
CA TRP A 105 -14.13 -8.56 18.03
C TRP A 105 -14.37 -9.25 16.68
N ARG A 106 -14.05 -8.58 15.57
CA ARG A 106 -14.23 -9.10 14.20
C ARG A 106 -13.01 -9.84 13.65
N LEU A 107 -11.85 -9.70 14.30
CA LEU A 107 -10.61 -10.32 13.87
C LEU A 107 -10.36 -11.60 14.68
N ASP A 108 -10.55 -12.75 14.05
CA ASP A 108 -10.14 -14.05 14.59
C ASP A 108 -8.81 -14.53 13.96
N ALA A 109 -8.30 -15.67 14.44
CA ALA A 109 -7.05 -16.24 13.96
C ALA A 109 -7.09 -16.63 12.47
N ALA A 110 -8.25 -17.09 11.97
CA ALA A 110 -8.41 -17.51 10.58
C ALA A 110 -8.43 -16.29 9.65
N ALA A 111 -9.13 -15.22 10.06
CA ALA A 111 -9.16 -13.94 9.38
C ALA A 111 -7.77 -13.29 9.34
N LEU A 112 -7.02 -13.34 10.45
CA LEU A 112 -5.65 -12.83 10.49
C LEU A 112 -4.71 -13.63 9.56
N SER A 113 -4.79 -14.97 9.58
CA SER A 113 -3.99 -15.80 8.66
C SER A 113 -4.30 -15.52 7.19
N SER A 114 -5.59 -15.35 6.86
CA SER A 114 -6.04 -14.96 5.51
C SER A 114 -5.51 -13.58 5.11
N LEU A 115 -5.51 -12.62 6.04
CA LEU A 115 -5.01 -11.27 5.83
C LEU A 115 -3.49 -11.28 5.55
N LEU A 116 -2.71 -12.03 6.33
CA LEU A 116 -1.26 -12.16 6.13
C LEU A 116 -0.94 -12.79 4.77
N SER A 117 -1.67 -13.83 4.38
CA SER A 117 -1.55 -14.46 3.06
C SER A 117 -1.84 -13.48 1.92
N LEU A 118 -2.86 -12.64 2.08
CA LEU A 118 -3.20 -11.60 1.11
C LEU A 118 -2.10 -10.53 1.01
N GLN A 119 -1.61 -10.02 2.15
CA GLN A 119 -0.51 -9.05 2.18
C GLN A 119 0.75 -9.59 1.49
N TYR A 120 1.09 -10.86 1.74
CA TYR A 120 2.22 -11.54 1.11
C TYR A 120 2.05 -11.67 -0.41
N SER A 121 0.84 -11.99 -0.88
CA SER A 121 0.52 -12.04 -2.31
C SER A 121 0.69 -10.67 -2.97
N ILE A 122 0.14 -9.62 -2.36
CA ILE A 122 0.24 -8.24 -2.87
C ILE A 122 1.71 -7.80 -2.93
N PHE A 123 2.48 -8.08 -1.87
CA PHE A 123 3.92 -7.78 -1.83
C PHE A 123 4.65 -8.40 -3.02
N ASN A 124 4.44 -9.70 -3.27
CA ASN A 124 5.08 -10.38 -4.40
C ASN A 124 4.64 -9.85 -5.77
N GLU A 125 3.38 -9.46 -5.92
CA GLU A 125 2.89 -8.83 -7.14
C GLU A 125 3.52 -7.44 -7.35
N ALA A 126 3.56 -6.61 -6.31
CA ALA A 126 4.16 -5.28 -6.33
C ALA A 126 5.66 -5.34 -6.67
N LEU A 127 6.40 -6.27 -6.06
CA LEU A 127 7.81 -6.52 -6.36
C LEU A 127 8.06 -6.82 -7.84
N ARG A 128 7.16 -7.55 -8.51
CA ARG A 128 7.32 -7.86 -9.94
C ARG A 128 7.09 -6.65 -10.84
N LEU A 129 6.45 -5.59 -10.34
CA LEU A 129 6.08 -4.41 -11.12
C LEU A 129 7.15 -3.31 -11.07
N ARG A 130 8.11 -3.39 -10.15
CA ARG A 130 9.22 -2.45 -10.09
C ARG A 130 10.16 -2.62 -11.29
N ARG A 131 10.83 -1.53 -11.69
CA ARG A 131 12.00 -1.59 -12.57
C ARG A 131 13.13 -2.31 -11.83
N ASN A 132 13.84 -3.19 -12.52
CA ASN A 132 14.95 -3.95 -11.91
C ASN A 132 16.05 -2.99 -11.43
N ASN A 133 16.42 -3.10 -10.16
CA ASN A 133 17.62 -2.48 -9.60
C ASN A 133 18.49 -3.57 -8.93
N PRO A 134 19.43 -4.18 -9.68
CA PRO A 134 20.13 -5.41 -9.25
C PRO A 134 20.94 -5.26 -7.96
N ASN A 135 21.30 -4.04 -7.54
CA ASN A 135 22.08 -3.80 -6.33
C ASN A 135 21.23 -3.76 -5.04
N LYS A 136 19.92 -3.45 -5.14
CA LYS A 136 19.06 -3.28 -3.96
C LYS A 136 18.21 -4.51 -3.64
N ASP A 137 17.88 -5.30 -4.65
CA ASP A 137 16.88 -6.39 -4.55
C ASP A 137 17.17 -7.46 -3.47
N ARG A 138 18.44 -7.65 -3.07
CA ARG A 138 18.84 -8.61 -2.02
C ARG A 138 18.66 -8.11 -0.58
N GLN A 139 18.67 -6.80 -0.35
CA GLN A 139 18.56 -6.24 1.00
C GLN A 139 17.10 -6.25 1.49
N TRP A 140 16.18 -5.87 0.60
CA TRP A 140 14.73 -5.82 0.87
C TRP A 140 14.11 -7.18 1.18
N LEU A 141 14.55 -8.24 0.49
CA LEU A 141 14.07 -9.59 0.76
C LEU A 141 14.44 -10.04 2.18
N LYS A 142 15.63 -9.67 2.67
CA LYS A 142 16.08 -10.03 4.03
C LYS A 142 15.32 -9.26 5.12
N GLU A 143 15.11 -7.95 4.94
CA GLU A 143 14.39 -7.11 5.92
C GLU A 143 12.89 -7.49 5.99
N PHE A 144 12.27 -7.81 4.86
CA PHE A 144 10.88 -8.26 4.81
C PHE A 144 10.70 -9.71 5.26
N GLU A 145 11.60 -10.63 4.89
CA GLU A 145 11.59 -12.00 5.43
C GLU A 145 11.76 -11.97 6.95
N GLN A 146 12.64 -11.13 7.51
CA GLN A 146 12.75 -10.98 8.96
C GLN A 146 11.43 -10.52 9.59
N CYS A 147 10.80 -9.49 9.03
CA CYS A 147 9.52 -8.96 9.53
C CYS A 147 8.37 -9.98 9.38
N PHE A 148 8.33 -10.75 8.30
CA PHE A 148 7.31 -11.78 8.05
C PHE A 148 7.53 -13.08 8.85
N PHE A 149 8.79 -13.48 9.04
CA PHE A 149 9.18 -14.68 9.79
C PHE A 149 8.97 -14.49 11.29
N ASP A 150 9.18 -13.28 11.81
CA ASP A 150 8.85 -12.93 13.20
C ASP A 150 7.32 -12.93 13.44
N LEU A 151 6.51 -12.61 12.42
CA LEU A 151 5.04 -12.64 12.50
C LEU A 151 4.44 -14.05 12.39
N THR A 152 5.14 -14.99 11.78
CA THR A 152 4.69 -16.39 11.60
C THR A 152 5.21 -17.34 12.69
N ARG A 153 6.30 -17.00 13.40
CA ARG A 153 6.83 -17.79 14.52
C ARG A 153 6.19 -17.51 15.88
N LEU A 154 5.54 -16.37 16.07
CA LEU A 154 4.66 -16.18 17.21
C LEU A 154 3.41 -17.03 16.98
N ALA A 155 3.36 -18.22 17.57
CA ALA A 155 2.10 -18.92 17.79
C ALA A 155 1.16 -17.94 18.53
N ILE A 156 0.27 -17.29 17.79
CA ILE A 156 -0.52 -16.15 18.28
C ILE A 156 -1.36 -16.62 19.47
N PRO A 157 -1.04 -16.22 20.71
CA PRO A 157 -1.98 -16.36 21.80
C PRO A 157 -3.15 -15.42 21.48
N GLN A 158 -4.40 -15.85 21.73
CA GLN A 158 -5.63 -15.08 21.42
C GLN A 158 -5.66 -13.63 21.97
N ASN A 159 -4.69 -13.24 22.79
CA ASN A 159 -4.65 -11.96 23.49
C ASN A 159 -3.72 -10.91 22.85
N HIS A 160 -3.08 -11.17 21.69
CA HIS A 160 -2.04 -10.29 21.11
C HIS A 160 -2.36 -9.70 19.72
N PHE A 161 -3.63 -9.54 19.38
CA PHE A 161 -4.07 -8.97 18.09
C PHE A 161 -3.88 -7.44 17.94
N ASP A 162 -3.49 -6.73 19.02
CA ASP A 162 -3.51 -5.26 19.11
C ASP A 162 -2.46 -4.53 18.24
N ASN A 163 -1.48 -5.23 17.63
CA ASN A 163 -0.28 -4.62 17.02
C ASN A 163 -0.19 -4.64 15.47
N TYR A 164 -1.19 -5.14 14.73
CA TYR A 164 -1.08 -5.32 13.27
C TYR A 164 -1.64 -4.11 12.47
N GLN A 165 -1.06 -2.93 12.67
CA GLN A 165 -1.78 -1.66 12.46
C GLN A 165 -1.79 -1.08 11.05
N ARG A 166 -0.77 -1.34 10.21
CA ARG A 166 -0.72 -0.97 8.79
C ARG A 166 0.62 -1.43 8.22
N PHE A 167 0.60 -2.06 7.05
CA PHE A 167 1.83 -2.23 6.27
C PHE A 167 1.72 -1.31 5.07
N GLU A 168 2.57 -0.29 5.02
CA GLU A 168 2.74 0.54 3.83
C GLU A 168 4.07 0.13 3.22
N LEU A 169 3.99 -0.52 2.07
CA LEU A 169 5.16 -1.07 1.40
C LEU A 169 5.62 -0.06 0.35
N LEU A 170 6.81 0.47 0.57
CA LEU A 170 7.49 1.39 -0.33
C LEU A 170 8.63 0.64 -1.01
N PHE A 171 8.55 0.51 -2.32
CA PHE A 171 9.57 -0.19 -3.09
C PHE A 171 10.43 0.81 -3.86
N ASP A 172 11.70 0.93 -3.45
CA ASP A 172 12.80 1.77 -3.99
C ASP A 172 13.27 2.95 -3.11
N LEU A 173 13.40 2.76 -1.79
CA LEU A 173 14.22 3.66 -0.96
C LEU A 173 15.73 3.33 -1.12
N PRO A 174 16.64 4.31 -0.96
CA PRO A 174 18.09 4.10 -0.98
C PRO A 174 18.56 2.97 -0.08
#